data_AF-A0A380GLM8-F1
#
_entry.id   AF-A0A380GLM8-F1
#
_cell.length_a   1.000
_cell.length_b   1.000
_cell.length_c   1.000
_cell.angle_alpha   90.00
_cell.angle_beta   90.00
_cell.angle_gamma   90.00
#
_symmetry.space_group_name_H-M   'P 1'
#
loop_
_entity.id
_entity.type
_entity.pdbx_description
1 polymer ?
#
loop_
_entity_poly.entity_id
_entity_poly.type
_entity_poly.pdbx_seq_one_letter_code
_entity_poly.pdbx_strand_id
1 'polypeptide(L)'
;MKAISIGVLGALFFSITFILNHAMSSDGSSWLFSGSLRFIFMFPFLFVIVMFKQRHHLIVLHIKQHFWMWLLWSSFGFVFFYVPITFVSNYSPGWLISATWQFTIICGLLLAPFFYEYIQYEQKTIKVRERVSWRSLGTSSMTVLGVIIIQILIFQISTSKPLSYLLCL
;
A
#
# COMPACT_ATOMS: atom_id res chain seq x y z
N MET A 1 0.53 -23.36 -1.96
CA MET A 1 1.73 -23.07 -2.78
C MET A 1 1.54 -21.86 -3.68
N LYS A 2 0.66 -21.90 -4.70
CA LYS A 2 0.45 -20.78 -5.65
C LYS A 2 0.17 -19.41 -4.99
N ALA A 3 -0.67 -19.36 -3.95
CA ALA A 3 -0.98 -18.12 -3.24
C ALA A 3 0.24 -17.48 -2.55
N ILE A 4 1.12 -18.30 -1.97
CA ILE A 4 2.34 -17.83 -1.29
C ILE A 4 3.30 -17.24 -2.33
N SER A 5 3.50 -17.91 -3.47
CA SER A 5 4.36 -17.41 -4.55
C SER A 5 3.87 -16.07 -5.12
N ILE A 6 2.56 -15.92 -5.32
CA ILE A 6 1.97 -14.65 -5.78
C ILE A 6 2.15 -13.55 -4.72
N GLY A 7 1.99 -13.88 -3.43
CA GLY A 7 2.24 -12.95 -2.33
C GLY A 7 3.70 -12.49 -2.24
N VAL A 8 4.66 -13.42 -2.38
CA VAL A 8 6.10 -13.11 -2.38
C VAL A 8 6.48 -12.24 -3.58
N LEU A 9 5.99 -12.58 -4.78
CA LEU A 9 6.19 -11.74 -5.97
C LEU A 9 5.59 -10.35 -5.77
N GLY A 10 4.38 -10.26 -5.20
CA GLY A 10 3.75 -8.99 -4.85
C GLY A 10 4.59 -8.15 -3.90
N ALA A 11 5.11 -8.76 -2.82
CA ALA A 11 5.99 -8.09 -1.86
C ALA A 11 7.31 -7.61 -2.48
N LEU A 12 7.87 -8.37 -3.43
CA LEU A 12 9.06 -7.99 -4.18
C LEU A 12 8.81 -6.75 -5.04
N PHE A 13 7.76 -6.75 -5.87
CA PHE A 13 7.40 -5.58 -6.69
C PHE A 13 7.08 -4.36 -5.82
N PHE A 14 6.39 -4.59 -4.70
CA PHE A 14 6.07 -3.55 -3.73
C PHE A 14 7.35 -2.90 -3.16
N SER A 15 8.35 -3.70 -2.77
CA SER A 15 9.63 -3.19 -2.28
C SER A 15 10.42 -2.41 -3.35
N ILE A 16 10.49 -2.94 -4.59
CA ILE A 16 11.18 -2.28 -5.72
C ILE A 16 10.61 -0.88 -5.98
N THR A 17 9.29 -0.68 -5.86
CA THR A 17 8.70 0.65 -6.06
C THR A 17 9.17 1.70 -5.06
N PHE A 18 9.60 1.34 -3.83
CA PHE A 18 10.18 2.32 -2.90
C PHE A 18 11.62 2.68 -3.23
N ILE A 19 12.40 1.72 -3.72
CA ILE A 19 13.77 1.95 -4.18
C ILE A 19 13.76 2.91 -5.38
N LEU A 20 12.87 2.65 -6.36
CA LEU A 20 12.68 3.54 -7.51
C LEU A 20 12.16 4.92 -7.08
N ASN A 21 11.20 4.98 -6.15
CA ASN A 21 10.71 6.27 -5.62
C ASN A 21 11.82 7.08 -4.95
N HIS A 22 12.73 6.41 -4.22
CA HIS A 22 13.85 7.10 -3.57
C HIS A 22 14.85 7.62 -4.61
N ALA A 23 15.21 6.82 -5.61
CA ALA A 23 16.09 7.22 -6.70
C ALA A 23 15.53 8.42 -7.50
N MET A 24 14.22 8.48 -7.71
CA MET A 24 13.59 9.63 -8.38
C MET A 24 13.55 10.90 -7.52
N SER A 25 13.49 10.75 -6.18
CA SER A 25 13.49 11.88 -5.25
C SER A 25 14.87 12.54 -5.11
N SER A 26 15.96 11.78 -5.28
CA SER A 26 17.33 12.31 -5.14
C SER A 26 17.74 13.23 -6.29
N ASP A 27 17.10 13.10 -7.45
CA ASP A 27 17.45 13.83 -8.67
C ASP A 27 16.65 15.14 -8.85
N GLY A 28 15.89 15.57 -7.83
CA GLY A 28 15.15 16.84 -7.85
C GLY A 28 13.92 16.87 -8.77
N SER A 29 13.42 15.70 -9.19
CA SER A 29 12.24 15.59 -10.05
C SER A 29 10.94 15.98 -9.31
N SER A 30 9.97 16.54 -10.05
CA SER A 30 8.69 16.95 -9.48
C SER A 30 7.96 15.78 -8.80
N TRP A 31 7.51 15.98 -7.57
CA TRP A 31 6.70 15.03 -6.79
C TRP A 31 5.49 14.46 -7.57
N LEU A 32 4.84 15.28 -8.41
CA LEU A 32 3.73 14.85 -9.28
C LEU A 32 4.18 13.85 -10.36
N PHE A 33 5.40 14.02 -10.88
CA PHE A 33 5.99 13.16 -11.90
C PHE A 33 6.36 11.79 -11.30
N SER A 34 6.98 11.79 -10.12
CA SER A 34 7.32 10.58 -9.38
C SER A 34 6.05 9.77 -9.01
N GLY A 35 4.98 10.44 -8.56
CA GLY A 35 3.70 9.79 -8.28
C GLY A 35 3.02 9.20 -9.51
N SER A 36 3.05 9.91 -10.64
CA SER A 36 2.42 9.46 -11.89
C SER A 36 3.12 8.23 -12.48
N LEU A 37 4.45 8.18 -12.42
CA LEU A 37 5.23 7.07 -12.99
C LEU A 37 4.93 5.74 -12.30
N ARG A 38 4.64 5.75 -11.00
CA ARG A 38 4.27 4.55 -10.23
C ARG A 38 3.00 3.88 -10.76
N PHE A 39 1.99 4.66 -11.13
CA PHE A 39 0.76 4.13 -11.73
C PHE A 39 0.99 3.67 -13.17
N ILE A 40 1.76 4.44 -13.93
CA ILE A 40 2.12 4.08 -15.30
C ILE A 40 2.89 2.76 -15.32
N PHE A 41 3.82 2.53 -14.37
CA PHE A 41 4.57 1.29 -14.27
C PHE A 41 3.67 0.08 -13.92
N MET A 42 2.64 0.28 -13.10
CA MET A 42 1.73 -0.81 -12.71
C MET A 42 0.75 -1.19 -13.82
N PHE A 43 0.46 -0.26 -14.75
CA PHE A 43 -0.54 -0.45 -15.80
C PHE A 43 -0.20 -1.57 -16.80
N PRO A 44 1.02 -1.70 -17.36
CA PRO A 44 1.40 -2.81 -18.25
C PRO A 44 1.18 -4.19 -17.61
N PHE A 45 1.56 -4.35 -16.33
CA PHE A 45 1.40 -5.64 -15.64
C PHE A 45 -0.07 -6.00 -15.45
N LEU A 46 -0.91 -5.02 -15.06
CA LEU A 46 -2.36 -5.23 -14.97
C LEU A 46 -2.95 -5.57 -16.34
N PHE A 47 -2.54 -4.87 -17.39
CA PHE A 47 -3.02 -5.10 -18.75
C PHE A 47 -2.71 -6.52 -19.22
N VAL A 48 -1.47 -6.98 -19.05
CA VAL A 48 -1.05 -8.35 -19.38
C VAL A 48 -1.90 -9.39 -18.64
N ILE A 49 -2.11 -9.21 -17.33
CA ILE A 49 -2.91 -10.15 -16.52
C ILE A 49 -4.37 -10.19 -17.00
N VAL A 50 -4.97 -9.05 -17.31
CA VAL A 50 -6.36 -8.96 -17.80
C VAL A 50 -6.49 -9.63 -19.17
N MET A 51 -5.51 -9.44 -20.06
CA MET A 51 -5.48 -10.07 -21.37
C MET A 51 -5.38 -11.60 -21.27
N PHE A 52 -4.51 -12.12 -20.40
CA PHE A 52 -4.40 -13.56 -20.15
C PHE A 52 -5.70 -14.19 -19.62
N LYS A 53 -6.54 -13.43 -18.91
CA LYS A 53 -7.82 -13.92 -18.39
C LYS A 53 -8.99 -13.81 -19.37
N GLN A 54 -8.82 -13.21 -20.56
CA GLN A 54 -9.84 -13.02 -21.61
C GLN A 54 -11.21 -12.45 -21.17
N ARG A 55 -11.30 -11.87 -19.96
CA ARG A 55 -12.54 -11.31 -19.38
C ARG A 55 -12.64 -9.78 -19.50
N HIS A 56 -11.88 -9.18 -20.41
CA HIS A 56 -11.83 -7.73 -20.60
C HIS A 56 -13.20 -7.15 -20.96
N HIS A 57 -14.00 -7.85 -21.77
CA HIS A 57 -15.33 -7.40 -22.17
C HIS A 57 -16.30 -7.28 -20.98
N LEU A 58 -16.26 -8.21 -20.02
CA LEU A 58 -17.07 -8.17 -18.80
C LEU A 58 -16.67 -6.99 -17.91
N ILE A 59 -15.37 -6.72 -17.78
CA ILE A 59 -14.84 -5.62 -16.97
C ILE A 59 -15.32 -4.28 -17.56
N VAL A 60 -15.18 -4.09 -18.87
CA VAL A 60 -15.60 -2.84 -19.54
C VAL A 60 -17.12 -2.65 -19.44
N LEU A 61 -17.91 -3.72 -19.58
CA LEU A 61 -19.35 -3.65 -19.43
C LEU A 61 -19.77 -3.24 -18.01
N HIS A 62 -19.14 -3.83 -16.98
CA HIS A 62 -19.38 -3.46 -15.58
C HIS A 62 -18.97 -2.00 -15.28
N ILE A 63 -17.83 -1.55 -15.80
CA ILE A 63 -17.38 -0.16 -15.63
C ILE A 63 -18.39 0.80 -16.27
N LYS A 64 -18.93 0.47 -17.45
CA LYS A 64 -19.96 1.30 -18.10
C LYS A 64 -21.27 1.33 -17.32
N GLN A 65 -21.70 0.20 -16.77
CA GLN A 65 -22.95 0.11 -15.99
C GLN A 65 -22.86 0.86 -14.65
N HIS A 66 -21.69 0.87 -14.01
CA HIS A 66 -21.47 1.50 -12.71
C HIS A 66 -20.39 2.59 -12.76
N PHE A 67 -20.40 3.41 -13.80
CA PHE A 67 -19.33 4.37 -14.08
C PHE A 67 -19.06 5.33 -12.90
N TRP A 68 -20.10 5.93 -12.32
CA TRP A 68 -19.96 6.88 -11.22
C TRP A 68 -19.42 6.23 -9.93
N MET A 69 -19.95 5.06 -9.56
CA MET A 69 -19.43 4.31 -8.42
C MET A 69 -17.98 3.88 -8.65
N TRP A 70 -17.65 3.38 -9.84
CA TRP A 70 -16.30 3.00 -10.20
C TRP A 70 -15.34 4.20 -10.12
N LEU A 71 -15.75 5.36 -10.65
CA LEU A 71 -14.94 6.57 -10.65
C LEU A 71 -14.72 7.12 -9.24
N LEU A 72 -15.76 7.14 -8.40
CA LEU A 72 -15.67 7.59 -7.01
C LEU A 72 -14.71 6.69 -6.22
N TRP A 73 -14.93 5.38 -6.21
CA TRP A 73 -14.09 4.44 -5.47
C TRP A 73 -12.66 4.39 -6.02
N SER A 74 -12.48 4.51 -7.34
CA SER A 74 -11.15 4.63 -7.95
C SER A 74 -10.45 5.93 -7.54
N SER A 75 -11.17 7.06 -7.49
CA SER A 75 -10.60 8.34 -7.06
C SER A 75 -10.18 8.31 -5.59
N PHE A 76 -10.97 7.69 -4.71
CA PHE A 76 -10.57 7.47 -3.33
C PHE A 76 -9.34 6.54 -3.21
N GLY A 77 -9.31 5.45 -3.98
CA GLY A 77 -8.19 4.51 -3.94
C GLY A 77 -6.90 5.02 -4.58
N PHE A 78 -6.98 5.87 -5.61
CA PHE A 78 -5.81 6.37 -6.34
C PHE A 78 -5.39 7.76 -5.91
N VAL A 79 -6.32 8.71 -5.78
CA VAL A 79 -6.00 10.12 -5.50
C VAL A 79 -5.86 10.34 -4.00
N PHE A 80 -6.91 10.05 -3.23
CA PHE A 80 -6.94 10.33 -1.79
C PHE A 80 -5.84 9.56 -1.04
N PHE A 81 -5.54 8.36 -1.52
CA PHE A 81 -4.50 7.53 -0.96
C PHE A 81 -3.07 8.00 -1.32
N TYR A 82 -2.82 8.49 -2.55
CA TYR A 82 -1.46 8.86 -2.98
C TYR A 82 -1.07 10.32 -2.75
N VAL A 83 -2.03 11.24 -2.72
CA VAL A 83 -1.77 12.66 -2.40
C VAL A 83 -1.00 12.82 -1.08
N PRO A 84 -1.41 12.22 0.06
CA PRO A 84 -0.66 12.34 1.30
C PRO A 84 0.72 11.65 1.23
N ILE A 85 0.85 10.53 0.51
CA ILE A 85 2.13 9.81 0.36
C ILE A 85 3.14 10.66 -0.42
N THR A 86 2.71 11.25 -1.54
CA THR A 86 3.55 12.11 -2.38
C THR A 86 3.86 13.45 -1.71
N PHE A 87 2.97 13.94 -0.84
CA PHE A 87 3.26 15.10 0.01
C PHE A 87 4.37 14.77 1.02
N VAL A 88 4.26 13.65 1.74
CA VAL A 88 5.25 13.24 2.75
C VAL A 88 6.60 12.87 2.14
N SER A 89 6.66 12.42 0.88
CA SER A 89 7.94 12.12 0.21
C SER A 89 8.86 13.32 0.03
N ASN A 90 8.36 14.55 0.13
CA ASN A 90 9.20 15.75 0.13
C ASN A 90 9.86 16.02 1.49
N TYR A 91 9.30 15.49 2.57
CA TYR A 91 9.74 15.77 3.95
C TYR A 91 10.43 14.57 4.61
N SER A 92 10.15 13.36 4.14
CA SER A 92 10.65 12.12 4.72
C SER A 92 11.27 11.23 3.65
N PRO A 93 12.37 10.53 3.97
CA PRO A 93 12.98 9.62 3.03
C PRO A 93 12.07 8.43 2.74
N GLY A 94 12.11 7.93 1.50
CA GLY A 94 11.22 6.85 1.03
C GLY A 94 11.27 5.57 1.86
N TRP A 95 12.41 5.26 2.47
CA TRP A 95 12.55 4.09 3.36
C TRP A 95 11.74 4.23 4.66
N LEU A 96 11.60 5.45 5.20
CA LEU A 96 10.80 5.73 6.40
C LEU A 96 9.29 5.63 6.11
N ILE A 97 8.90 6.10 4.91
CA ILE A 97 7.54 5.98 4.40
C ILE A 97 7.17 4.50 4.19
N SER A 98 8.09 3.71 3.60
CA SER A 98 7.90 2.26 3.42
C SER A 98 7.81 1.50 4.74
N ALA A 99 8.54 1.91 5.77
CA ALA A 99 8.43 1.29 7.10
C ALA A 99 7.05 1.56 7.70
N THR A 100 6.58 2.82 7.63
CA THR A 100 5.25 3.22 8.12
C THR A 100 4.11 2.49 7.40
N TRP A 101 4.34 2.12 6.13
CA TRP A 101 3.37 1.34 5.35
C TRP A 101 2.96 0.01 6.03
N GLN A 102 3.83 -0.60 6.84
CA GLN A 102 3.49 -1.86 7.53
C GLN A 102 2.29 -1.73 8.48
N PHE A 103 1.94 -0.50 8.90
CA PHE A 103 0.73 -0.24 9.67
C PHE A 103 -0.55 -0.69 8.94
N THR A 104 -0.55 -0.69 7.60
CA THR A 104 -1.72 -1.14 6.82
C THR A 104 -2.07 -2.60 7.05
N ILE A 105 -1.10 -3.44 7.45
CA ILE A 105 -1.34 -4.86 7.76
C ILE A 105 -2.26 -4.96 8.98
N ILE A 106 -2.00 -4.17 10.04
CA ILE A 106 -2.84 -4.13 11.23
C ILE A 106 -4.21 -3.54 10.91
N CYS A 107 -4.26 -2.41 10.17
CA CYS A 107 -5.53 -1.82 9.75
C CYS A 107 -6.39 -2.81 8.96
N GLY A 108 -5.79 -3.57 8.04
CA GLY A 108 -6.50 -4.59 7.25
C GLY A 108 -7.10 -5.69 8.14
N LEU A 109 -6.33 -6.17 9.12
CA LEU A 109 -6.80 -7.17 10.10
C LEU A 109 -7.92 -6.62 11.00
N LEU A 110 -7.85 -5.35 11.39
CA LEU A 110 -8.89 -4.69 12.20
C LEU A 110 -10.16 -4.39 11.40
N LEU A 111 -10.06 -4.28 10.08
CA LEU A 111 -11.20 -4.13 9.18
C LEU A 111 -11.86 -5.46 8.82
N ALA A 112 -11.22 -6.62 9.04
CA ALA A 112 -11.81 -7.95 8.85
C ALA A 112 -13.25 -8.09 9.39
N PRO A 113 -13.60 -7.69 10.63
CA PRO A 113 -14.97 -7.81 11.14
C PRO A 113 -15.96 -6.88 10.45
N PHE A 114 -15.51 -5.90 9.67
CA PHE A 114 -16.41 -5.10 8.85
C PHE A 114 -16.85 -5.84 7.58
N PHE A 115 -16.11 -6.87 7.16
CA PHE A 115 -16.44 -7.71 6.02
C PHE A 115 -17.31 -8.90 6.42
N TYR A 116 -18.17 -9.30 5.49
CA TYR A 116 -19.03 -10.47 5.60
C TYR A 116 -18.62 -11.49 4.55
N GLU A 117 -18.42 -12.72 5.00
CA GLU A 117 -18.16 -13.86 4.13
C GLU A 117 -19.48 -14.60 3.88
N TYR A 118 -19.76 -14.90 2.61
CA TYR A 118 -20.93 -15.68 2.20
C TYR A 118 -20.51 -17.15 2.06
N ILE A 119 -20.76 -17.94 3.09
CA ILE A 119 -20.43 -19.36 3.08
C ILE A 119 -21.66 -20.14 2.59
N GLN A 120 -21.46 -20.98 1.57
CA GLN A 120 -22.48 -21.90 1.04
C GLN A 120 -22.49 -23.15 1.91
N TYR A 121 -23.54 -23.36 2.70
CA TYR A 121 -23.72 -24.58 3.50
C TYR A 121 -25.13 -25.13 3.24
N GLU A 122 -25.23 -26.39 2.84
CA GLU A 122 -26.51 -27.09 2.56
C GLU A 122 -27.55 -26.25 1.78
N GLN A 123 -27.18 -25.72 0.61
CA GLN A 123 -28.04 -24.94 -0.29
C GLN A 123 -28.58 -23.60 0.27
N LYS A 124 -28.12 -23.14 1.44
CA LYS A 124 -28.41 -21.79 1.97
C LYS A 124 -27.13 -20.97 2.09
N THR A 125 -27.17 -19.73 1.59
CA THR A 125 -26.09 -18.75 1.78
C THR A 125 -26.20 -18.14 3.16
N ILE A 126 -25.28 -18.49 4.07
CA ILE A 126 -25.25 -17.95 5.42
C ILE A 126 -24.25 -16.78 5.45
N LYS A 127 -24.71 -15.61 5.88
CA LYS A 127 -23.88 -14.41 6.02
C LYS A 127 -23.12 -14.51 7.35
N VAL A 128 -21.84 -14.87 7.29
CA VAL A 128 -20.99 -14.98 8.48
C VAL A 128 -20.06 -13.77 8.56
N ARG A 129 -19.98 -13.14 9.72
CA ARG A 129 -19.04 -12.04 9.96
C ARG A 129 -17.63 -12.62 10.10
N GLU A 130 -16.66 -12.08 9.35
CA GLU A 130 -15.28 -12.51 9.52
C GLU A 130 -14.82 -12.19 10.95
N ARG A 131 -14.12 -13.13 11.57
CA ARG A 131 -13.56 -12.93 12.92
C ARG A 131 -12.11 -12.51 12.78
N VAL A 132 -11.71 -11.58 13.64
CA VAL A 132 -10.31 -11.20 13.75
C VAL A 132 -9.51 -12.39 14.28
N SER A 133 -8.51 -12.83 13.53
CA SER A 133 -7.54 -13.83 13.98
C SER A 133 -6.55 -13.19 14.96
N TRP A 134 -6.70 -13.51 16.25
CA TRP A 134 -5.77 -13.03 17.29
C TRP A 134 -4.33 -13.49 17.08
N ARG A 135 -4.13 -14.65 16.46
CA ARG A 135 -2.79 -15.17 16.12
C ARG A 135 -2.11 -14.30 15.05
N SER A 136 -2.87 -13.89 14.03
CA SER A 136 -2.39 -13.02 12.95
C SER A 136 -2.19 -11.57 13.39
N LEU A 137 -3.00 -11.10 14.33
CA LEU A 137 -2.77 -9.82 15.00
C LEU A 137 -1.42 -9.82 15.74
N GLY A 138 -1.12 -10.89 16.49
CA GLY A 138 0.14 -11.01 17.23
C GLY A 138 1.38 -10.88 16.34
N THR A 139 1.42 -11.58 15.20
CA THR A 139 2.56 -11.50 14.27
C THR A 139 2.66 -10.13 13.58
N SER A 140 1.53 -9.47 13.32
CA SER A 140 1.50 -8.15 12.69
C SER A 140 1.93 -7.04 13.66
N SER A 141 1.55 -7.16 14.93
CA SER A 141 2.00 -6.25 15.99
C SER A 141 3.52 -6.26 16.16
N MET A 142 4.17 -7.42 16.04
CA MET A 142 5.64 -7.52 16.05
C MET A 142 6.28 -6.67 14.94
N THR A 143 5.69 -6.69 13.74
CA THR A 143 6.21 -5.92 12.60
C THR A 143 6.07 -4.41 12.84
N VAL A 144 4.93 -3.97 13.40
CA VAL A 144 4.70 -2.55 13.69
C VAL A 144 5.55 -2.05 14.86
N LEU A 145 5.81 -2.88 15.88
CA LEU A 145 6.75 -2.54 16.95
C LEU A 145 8.16 -2.27 16.39
N GLY A 146 8.63 -3.08 15.45
CA GLY A 146 9.91 -2.83 14.77
C GLY A 146 9.95 -1.49 14.04
N VAL A 147 8.87 -1.12 13.37
CA VAL A 147 8.73 0.19 12.71
C VAL A 147 8.75 1.33 13.71
N ILE A 148 8.02 1.22 14.82
CA ILE A 148 7.98 2.24 15.88
C ILE A 148 9.37 2.45 16.49
N ILE A 149 10.12 1.37 16.73
CA ILE A 149 11.50 1.46 17.24
C ILE A 149 12.38 2.25 16.28
N ILE A 150 12.31 1.96 14.97
CA ILE A 150 13.08 2.69 13.95
C ILE A 150 12.71 4.18 13.93
N GLN A 151 11.41 4.51 14.04
CA GLN A 151 10.96 5.90 14.06
C GLN A 151 11.43 6.66 15.31
N ILE A 152 11.38 6.02 16.50
CA ILE A 152 11.88 6.62 17.75
C ILE A 152 13.39 6.89 17.65
N LEU A 153 14.16 5.92 17.13
CA LEU A 153 15.60 6.06 16.96
C LEU A 153 15.94 7.25 16.03
N ILE A 154 15.22 7.40 14.91
CA ILE A 154 15.45 8.51 13.98
C ILE A 154 15.10 9.87 14.58
N PHE A 155 14.04 9.92 15.41
CA PHE A 155 13.63 11.12 16.11
C PHE A 155 14.68 11.57 17.13
N GLN A 156 15.28 10.63 17.86
CA GLN A 156 16.38 10.90 18.80
C GLN A 156 17.65 11.38 18.07
N ILE A 157 17.97 10.81 16.90
CA ILE A 157 19.12 11.24 16.09
C ILE A 157 18.91 12.65 15.52
N SER A 158 17.69 13.01 15.11
CA SER A 158 17.41 14.36 14.60
C SER A 158 17.45 15.42 15.70
N THR A 159 16.95 15.11 16.90
CA THR A 159 16.91 16.05 18.03
C THR A 159 18.27 16.23 18.73
N SER A 160 19.21 15.30 18.56
CA SER A 160 20.59 15.41 19.09
C SER A 160 21.58 16.12 18.15
N LYS A 161 21.18 16.46 16.92
CA LYS A 161 22.01 17.18 15.93
C LYS A 161 21.82 18.72 15.82
N PRO A 162 21.27 19.50 16.77
CA PRO A 162 21.16 20.94 16.58
C PRO A 162 22.49 21.70 16.81
N LEU A 163 23.56 21.09 17.34
CA LEU A 163 24.77 21.83 17.74
C LEU A 163 25.99 21.68 16.80
N SER A 164 26.09 20.61 16.00
CA SER A 164 27.29 20.37 15.18
C SER A 164 27.29 21.08 13.82
N TYR A 165 26.13 21.54 13.32
CA TYR A 165 26.06 22.33 12.09
C TYR A 165 26.32 23.84 12.30
N LEU A 166 26.26 24.34 13.54
CA LEU A 166 26.54 25.75 13.89
C LEU A 166 28.03 26.04 14.15
N LEU A 167 28.87 25.00 14.27
CA LEU A 167 30.33 25.12 14.46
C LEU A 167 31.14 24.94 13.17
N CYS A 168 30.46 24.71 12.03
CA CYS A 168 31.07 24.52 10.71
C CYS A 168 30.69 25.63 9.70
N LEU A 169 30.15 26.76 10.20
CA LEU A 169 30.01 28.04 9.52
C LEU A 169 30.91 29.05 10.24
#